data_AF-B9CNA4-F1
#
_entry.id   AF-B9CNA4-F1
#
_cell.length_a   1.000
_cell.length_b   1.000
_cell.length_c   1.000
_cell.angle_alpha   90.00
_cell.angle_beta   90.00
_cell.angle_gamma   90.00
#
_symmetry.space_group_name_H-M   'P 1'
#
loop_
_entity.id
_entity.type
_entity.pdbx_description
1 polymer ?
#
loop_
_entity_poly.entity_id
_entity_poly.type
_entity_poly.pdbx_seq_one_letter_code
_entity_poly.pdbx_strand_id
1 'polypeptide(L)'
;MERASGVLMAVSSLPNAYGIGTFGQEAYRFVDFLARTKQRYWQVLPLTTTSYGDSPYQSFSAAAGNPYFIDLDALKKLGYLTEHDFDDLNFGSDPTRVDYGTLFVSHRHLLERAFVRFASDTPSDFKAFCAKQKEWLEPYAEFMSLKETFGLRAFWEWPRQYQRRGQKSQEYAARLQDKLLYHKMTQYFFFKQWEKLKDYANDHGILIIGDLPIYVSRDSVEMWAQPELFKIDEEGNPITVAGTPPDHFSSTGQYWGNPIYNWENMKKNHYAWWAWRIRLSFELYDVLRIDHFRGFEAYWEVPFGAPDARGGAWTKGPDVDLFNELKRQLGELPIIAEDLGLMTQELIDMREKTGFPGMKVLQCGFNGERDAGDLPHNYKPNTVAYVGTHDNQTGRGWYENTATPREREQVDLYLHRAEDEPVSEALGRGIAASVSNTCIHTMQDLLGLGDESRMNTPATLGGNWCWRMQRGAITRHTEDYLRTITETYFRVPKGDK
;
A
#
# COMPACT_ATOMS: atom_id res chain seq x y z
N MET A 1 -11.46 -10.51 13.18
CA MET A 1 -10.45 -9.70 13.92
C MET A 1 -10.93 -9.45 15.35
N GLU A 2 -10.02 -9.29 16.29
CA GLU A 2 -10.32 -9.02 17.71
C GLU A 2 -10.50 -7.52 18.01
N ARG A 3 -10.97 -7.18 19.23
CA ARG A 3 -11.06 -5.79 19.66
C ARG A 3 -9.67 -5.20 19.94
N ALA A 4 -9.15 -4.41 19.02
CA ALA A 4 -7.79 -3.85 19.11
C ALA A 4 -7.67 -2.50 18.38
N SER A 5 -6.49 -1.89 18.45
CA SER A 5 -6.13 -0.66 17.73
C SER A 5 -4.78 -0.77 17.02
N GLY A 6 -4.54 0.13 16.06
CA GLY A 6 -3.29 0.23 15.34
C GLY A 6 -3.04 1.60 14.74
N VAL A 7 -1.90 1.73 14.07
CA VAL A 7 -1.50 2.99 13.41
C VAL A 7 -1.18 2.75 11.94
N LEU A 8 -1.78 3.56 11.07
CA LEU A 8 -1.43 3.68 9.66
C LEU A 8 -0.23 4.62 9.53
N MET A 9 0.90 4.05 9.13
CA MET A 9 2.15 4.76 8.90
C MET A 9 2.88 4.10 7.73
N ALA A 10 2.98 4.79 6.59
CA ALA A 10 3.74 4.27 5.46
C ALA A 10 5.23 4.18 5.82
N VAL A 11 5.92 3.16 5.30
CA VAL A 11 7.36 3.02 5.51
C VAL A 11 8.11 4.24 4.96
N SER A 12 7.69 4.77 3.81
CA SER A 12 8.26 5.99 3.21
C SER A 12 8.22 7.19 4.13
N SER A 13 7.22 7.26 5.01
CA SER A 13 6.99 8.38 5.93
C SER A 13 7.84 8.31 7.18
N LEU A 14 8.54 7.20 7.45
CA LEU A 14 9.43 7.12 8.62
C LEU A 14 10.58 8.15 8.50
N PRO A 15 11.02 8.75 9.63
CA PRO A 15 12.18 9.62 9.62
C PRO A 15 13.42 8.84 9.17
N ASN A 16 14.29 9.48 8.40
CA ASN A 16 15.53 8.87 7.90
C ASN A 16 16.47 9.98 7.38
N ALA A 17 17.78 9.75 7.41
CA ALA A 17 18.78 10.70 6.95
C ALA A 17 18.94 10.74 5.41
N TYR A 18 18.45 9.72 4.70
CA TYR A 18 18.67 9.45 3.29
C TYR A 18 17.42 9.69 2.44
N GLY A 19 16.60 10.69 2.79
CA GLY A 19 15.51 11.18 1.92
C GLY A 19 14.19 10.39 1.95
N ILE A 20 14.17 9.13 2.38
CA ILE A 20 12.95 8.32 2.52
C ILE A 20 13.06 7.37 3.72
N GLY A 21 11.94 7.05 4.35
CA GLY A 21 11.90 6.00 5.38
C GLY A 21 12.23 4.61 4.82
N THR A 22 12.89 3.78 5.63
CA THR A 22 13.43 2.46 5.26
C THR A 22 13.08 1.41 6.31
N PHE A 23 13.47 0.16 6.08
CA PHE A 23 13.43 -0.91 7.10
C PHE A 23 14.53 -0.80 8.16
N GLY A 24 15.10 0.39 8.34
CA GLY A 24 16.17 0.69 9.27
C GLY A 24 15.70 0.96 10.69
N GLN A 25 16.60 1.51 11.50
CA GLN A 25 16.42 1.68 12.95
C GLN A 25 15.14 2.43 13.36
N GLU A 26 14.67 3.38 12.54
CA GLU A 26 13.45 4.14 12.83
C GLU A 26 12.19 3.29 12.69
N ALA A 27 12.18 2.25 11.83
CA ALA A 27 11.09 1.28 11.77
C ALA A 27 11.00 0.44 13.05
N TYR A 28 12.13 -0.02 13.58
CA TYR A 28 12.17 -0.74 14.87
C TYR A 28 11.70 0.14 16.02
N ARG A 29 12.13 1.42 16.05
CA ARG A 29 11.63 2.38 17.06
C ARG A 29 10.13 2.64 16.95
N PHE A 30 9.60 2.60 15.73
CA PHE A 30 8.17 2.72 15.51
C PHE A 30 7.43 1.51 16.05
N VAL A 31 7.94 0.29 15.83
CA VAL A 31 7.41 -0.93 16.50
C VAL A 31 7.44 -0.78 18.02
N ASP A 32 8.55 -0.30 18.59
CA ASP A 32 8.64 -0.10 20.05
C ASP A 32 7.61 0.93 20.54
N PHE A 33 7.35 1.99 19.77
CA PHE A 33 6.30 2.97 20.06
C PHE A 33 4.91 2.31 20.06
N LEU A 34 4.60 1.48 19.07
CA LEU A 34 3.34 0.73 19.00
C LEU A 34 3.17 -0.19 20.23
N ALA A 35 4.24 -0.90 20.61
CA ALA A 35 4.23 -1.76 21.79
C ALA A 35 4.02 -0.96 23.09
N ARG A 36 4.76 0.14 23.29
CA ARG A 36 4.63 1.02 24.48
C ARG A 36 3.23 1.64 24.63
N THR A 37 2.57 1.88 23.50
CA THR A 37 1.21 2.43 23.45
C THR A 37 0.12 1.36 23.35
N LYS A 38 0.48 0.07 23.48
CA LYS A 38 -0.43 -1.09 23.50
C LYS A 38 -1.23 -1.28 22.21
N GLN A 39 -0.64 -0.98 21.06
CA GLN A 39 -1.26 -1.25 19.76
C GLN A 39 -1.07 -2.72 19.37
N ARG A 40 -1.96 -3.23 18.51
CA ARG A 40 -1.84 -4.58 17.90
C ARG A 40 -1.36 -4.51 16.46
N TYR A 41 -1.67 -3.44 15.74
CA TYR A 41 -1.45 -3.38 14.30
C TYR A 41 -0.56 -2.20 13.88
N TRP A 42 0.36 -2.48 12.96
CA TRP A 42 0.97 -1.47 12.09
C TRP A 42 0.39 -1.66 10.69
N GLN A 43 -0.35 -0.67 10.20
CA GLN A 43 -0.79 -0.67 8.80
C GLN A 43 0.19 0.10 7.93
N VAL A 44 0.59 -0.53 6.83
CA VAL A 44 1.47 0.04 5.80
C VAL A 44 0.71 0.19 4.48
N LEU A 45 1.23 1.04 3.60
CA LEU A 45 0.83 1.08 2.19
C LEU A 45 1.54 -0.05 1.42
N PRO A 46 1.16 -0.33 0.16
CA PRO A 46 1.82 -1.37 -0.62
C PRO A 46 3.34 -1.19 -0.66
N LEU A 47 4.08 -2.26 -0.37
CA LEU A 47 5.55 -2.23 -0.35
C LEU A 47 6.18 -2.55 -1.72
N THR A 48 5.35 -2.69 -2.76
CA THR A 48 5.81 -3.04 -4.10
C THR A 48 6.55 -1.87 -4.76
N THR A 49 7.44 -2.19 -5.71
CA THR A 49 8.22 -1.18 -6.45
C THR A 49 7.30 -0.18 -7.14
N THR A 50 7.56 1.13 -7.05
CA THR A 50 6.70 2.13 -7.69
C THR A 50 7.07 2.33 -9.15
N SER A 51 6.07 2.69 -9.97
CA SER A 51 6.22 3.19 -11.34
C SER A 51 6.29 4.72 -11.35
N TYR A 52 6.16 5.32 -12.53
CA TYR A 52 6.08 6.78 -12.68
C TYR A 52 4.91 7.35 -11.88
N GLY A 53 5.15 8.46 -11.16
CA GLY A 53 4.16 9.09 -10.27
C GLY A 53 4.22 8.61 -8.83
N ASP A 54 5.15 7.70 -8.50
CA ASP A 54 5.54 7.29 -7.15
C ASP A 54 4.43 6.68 -6.29
N SER A 55 3.28 6.37 -6.91
CA SER A 55 2.14 5.75 -6.24
C SER A 55 2.44 4.29 -5.88
N PRO A 56 2.31 3.90 -4.60
CA PRO A 56 2.36 2.50 -4.17
C PRO A 56 1.30 1.61 -4.86
N TYR A 57 0.22 2.21 -5.35
CA TYR A 57 -0.87 1.52 -6.05
C TYR A 57 -0.58 1.31 -7.55
N GLN A 58 0.55 1.82 -8.04
CA GLN A 58 1.00 1.65 -9.42
C GLN A 58 2.42 1.08 -9.46
N SER A 59 2.51 -0.25 -9.45
CA SER A 59 3.78 -0.98 -9.44
C SER A 59 4.18 -1.59 -10.79
N PHE A 60 5.48 -1.72 -11.03
CA PHE A 60 6.00 -2.57 -12.12
C PHE A 60 5.78 -4.06 -11.89
N SER A 61 5.50 -4.51 -10.66
CA SER A 61 5.24 -5.92 -10.38
C SER A 61 4.31 -6.11 -9.20
N ALA A 62 3.44 -7.11 -9.27
CA ALA A 62 2.61 -7.53 -8.15
C ALA A 62 3.42 -8.16 -6.99
N ALA A 63 4.69 -8.50 -7.21
CA ALA A 63 5.53 -9.26 -6.28
C ALA A 63 6.75 -8.48 -5.77
N ALA A 64 7.42 -7.74 -6.65
CA ALA A 64 8.72 -7.15 -6.34
C ALA A 64 8.60 -5.99 -5.33
N GLY A 65 9.43 -6.03 -4.29
CA GLY A 65 9.53 -5.00 -3.28
C GLY A 65 10.22 -3.73 -3.77
N ASN A 66 9.91 -2.60 -3.16
CA ASN A 66 10.47 -1.30 -3.50
C ASN A 66 11.92 -1.15 -2.99
N PRO A 67 12.92 -1.01 -3.88
CA PRO A 67 14.32 -0.87 -3.48
C PRO A 67 14.58 0.36 -2.59
N TYR A 68 13.71 1.37 -2.60
CA TYR A 68 13.84 2.54 -1.74
C TYR A 68 13.69 2.24 -0.24
N PHE A 69 13.08 1.10 0.13
CA PHE A 69 12.94 0.73 1.53
C PHE A 69 14.13 -0.05 2.09
N ILE A 70 15.11 -0.37 1.26
CA ILE A 70 16.36 -1.00 1.69
C ILE A 70 17.13 0.00 2.57
N ASP A 71 17.41 -0.41 3.80
CA ASP A 71 18.19 0.36 4.75
C ASP A 71 19.67 0.38 4.37
N LEU A 72 20.18 1.58 4.11
CA LEU A 72 21.55 1.82 3.65
C LEU A 72 22.57 1.68 4.80
N ASP A 73 22.17 1.99 6.04
CA ASP A 73 23.00 1.75 7.23
C ASP A 73 23.22 0.26 7.48
N ALA A 74 22.21 -0.58 7.25
CA ALA A 74 22.35 -2.03 7.29
C ALA A 74 23.34 -2.53 6.22
N LEU A 75 23.32 -1.96 5.01
CA LEU A 75 24.30 -2.30 3.98
C LEU A 75 25.74 -1.86 4.36
N LYS A 76 25.91 -0.72 5.05
CA LYS A 76 27.20 -0.33 5.63
C LYS A 76 27.70 -1.34 6.66
N LYS A 77 26.82 -1.77 7.58
CA LYS A 77 27.17 -2.78 8.60
C LYS A 77 27.57 -4.12 8.00
N LEU A 78 26.98 -4.48 6.87
CA LEU A 78 27.33 -5.70 6.11
C LEU A 78 28.58 -5.54 5.24
N GLY A 79 29.17 -4.34 5.15
CA GLY A 79 30.36 -4.08 4.36
C GLY A 79 30.11 -3.88 2.86
N TYR A 80 28.86 -3.77 2.42
CA TYR A 80 28.51 -3.48 1.03
C TYR A 80 28.62 -2.00 0.68
N LEU A 81 28.46 -1.13 1.68
CA LEU A 81 28.67 0.31 1.57
C LEU A 81 29.69 0.79 2.61
N THR A 82 30.29 1.94 2.35
CA THR A 82 31.20 2.68 3.24
C THR A 82 30.68 4.11 3.40
N GLU A 83 31.16 4.85 4.40
CA GLU A 83 30.74 6.26 4.58
C GLU A 83 31.08 7.12 3.34
N HIS A 84 32.20 6.85 2.67
CA HIS A 84 32.59 7.56 1.45
C HIS A 84 31.69 7.29 0.24
N ASP A 85 30.88 6.23 0.26
CA ASP A 85 29.91 5.97 -0.81
C ASP A 85 28.73 6.97 -0.78
N PHE A 86 28.68 7.90 0.17
CA PHE A 86 27.62 8.90 0.31
C PHE A 86 28.07 10.34 0.00
N ASP A 87 29.39 10.60 -0.01
CA ASP A 87 29.99 11.94 0.03
C ASP A 87 29.55 12.85 -1.15
N ASP A 88 29.22 12.28 -2.31
CA ASP A 88 28.87 12.99 -3.54
C ASP A 88 27.37 12.94 -3.89
N LEU A 89 26.53 12.46 -2.97
CA LEU A 89 25.11 12.26 -3.20
C LEU A 89 24.23 13.24 -2.42
N ASN A 90 23.17 13.70 -3.07
CA ASN A 90 22.12 14.52 -2.47
C ASN A 90 20.94 13.62 -2.06
N PHE A 91 20.40 13.85 -0.86
CA PHE A 91 19.22 13.14 -0.34
C PHE A 91 18.02 14.05 -0.10
N GLY A 92 18.06 15.27 -0.66
CA GLY A 92 17.06 16.30 -0.44
C GLY A 92 17.36 17.15 0.81
N SER A 93 16.72 18.31 0.88
CA SER A 93 16.92 19.29 1.97
C SER A 93 15.75 19.35 2.95
N ASP A 94 14.57 18.88 2.56
CA ASP A 94 13.36 18.90 3.40
C ASP A 94 13.18 17.54 4.10
N PRO A 95 13.39 17.44 5.42
CA PRO A 95 13.24 16.18 6.15
C PRO A 95 11.76 15.75 6.31
N THR A 96 10.79 16.62 5.96
CA THR A 96 9.35 16.34 6.07
C THR A 96 8.74 15.79 4.79
N ARG A 97 9.53 15.74 3.70
CA ARG A 97 9.05 15.30 2.39
C ARG A 97 10.02 14.33 1.73
N VAL A 98 9.48 13.38 0.98
CA VAL A 98 10.24 12.57 0.03
C VAL A 98 10.39 13.37 -1.27
N ASP A 99 11.62 13.60 -1.68
CA ASP A 99 11.95 14.07 -3.03
C ASP A 99 12.26 12.86 -3.91
N TYR A 100 11.22 12.32 -4.56
CA TYR A 100 11.35 11.13 -5.41
C TYR A 100 12.29 11.33 -6.61
N GLY A 101 12.43 12.56 -7.12
CA GLY A 101 13.35 12.86 -8.22
C GLY A 101 14.81 12.73 -7.78
N THR A 102 15.15 13.32 -6.63
CA THR A 102 16.48 13.16 -6.02
C THR A 102 16.72 11.71 -5.58
N LEU A 103 15.71 11.05 -5.03
CA LEU A 103 15.76 9.66 -4.59
C LEU A 103 16.07 8.69 -5.74
N PHE A 104 15.40 8.87 -6.88
CA PHE A 104 15.58 8.04 -8.08
C PHE A 104 17.05 7.98 -8.54
N VAL A 105 17.77 9.09 -8.43
CA VAL A 105 19.19 9.17 -8.80
C VAL A 105 20.09 8.66 -7.68
N SER A 106 19.93 9.20 -6.46
CA SER A 106 20.84 8.93 -5.34
C SER A 106 20.79 7.47 -4.88
N HIS A 107 19.61 6.89 -4.71
CA HIS A 107 19.47 5.49 -4.27
C HIS A 107 19.98 4.52 -5.32
N ARG A 108 19.77 4.82 -6.60
CA ARG A 108 20.29 3.98 -7.67
C ARG A 108 21.82 3.90 -7.60
N HIS A 109 22.50 5.05 -7.52
CA HIS A 109 23.96 5.08 -7.44
C HIS A 109 24.50 4.35 -6.21
N LEU A 110 23.85 4.50 -5.04
CA LEU A 110 24.26 3.75 -3.85
C LEU A 110 24.12 2.24 -4.03
N LEU A 111 23.00 1.78 -4.56
CA LEU A 111 22.79 0.35 -4.78
C LEU A 111 23.75 -0.20 -5.84
N GLU A 112 24.16 0.60 -6.83
CA GLU A 112 25.22 0.23 -7.78
C GLU A 112 26.59 0.14 -7.11
N ARG A 113 26.91 1.02 -6.15
CA ARG A 113 28.14 0.90 -5.33
C ARG A 113 28.11 -0.35 -4.46
N ALA A 114 26.96 -0.64 -3.84
CA ALA A 114 26.75 -1.87 -3.08
C ALA A 114 26.91 -3.13 -3.94
N PHE A 115 26.42 -3.07 -5.19
CA PHE A 115 26.49 -4.17 -6.15
C PHE A 115 27.92 -4.62 -6.44
N VAL A 116 28.89 -3.70 -6.55
CA VAL A 116 30.29 -4.06 -6.80
C VAL A 116 30.84 -4.99 -5.72
N ARG A 117 30.56 -4.68 -4.45
CA ARG A 117 30.99 -5.49 -3.31
C ARG A 117 30.17 -6.78 -3.18
N PHE A 118 28.87 -6.71 -3.43
CA PHE A 118 27.99 -7.87 -3.43
C PHE A 118 28.37 -8.91 -4.50
N ALA A 119 28.72 -8.47 -5.71
CA ALA A 119 29.14 -9.36 -6.78
C ALA A 119 30.50 -10.04 -6.48
N SER A 120 31.34 -9.38 -5.69
CA SER A 120 32.63 -9.91 -5.26
C SER A 120 32.51 -10.87 -4.06
N ASP A 121 31.55 -10.61 -3.16
CA ASP A 121 31.30 -11.39 -1.95
C ASP A 121 29.78 -11.61 -1.76
N THR A 122 29.25 -12.49 -2.60
CA THR A 122 27.80 -12.79 -2.62
C THR A 122 27.43 -13.64 -1.40
N PRO A 123 26.38 -13.28 -0.64
CA PRO A 123 25.91 -14.06 0.50
C PRO A 123 25.63 -15.52 0.14
N SER A 124 25.98 -16.43 1.04
CA SER A 124 25.82 -17.87 0.81
C SER A 124 24.37 -18.31 0.61
N ASP A 125 23.40 -17.60 1.19
CA ASP A 125 21.97 -17.87 1.07
C ASP A 125 21.30 -17.20 -0.15
N PHE A 126 22.01 -16.35 -0.90
CA PHE A 126 21.45 -15.64 -2.05
C PHE A 126 20.93 -16.59 -3.15
N LYS A 127 21.66 -17.67 -3.43
CA LYS A 127 21.22 -18.68 -4.40
C LYS A 127 19.94 -19.38 -3.97
N ALA A 128 19.77 -19.63 -2.68
CA ALA A 128 18.57 -20.23 -2.12
C ALA A 128 17.38 -19.27 -2.23
N PHE A 129 17.58 -17.98 -1.96
CA PHE A 129 16.58 -16.94 -2.21
C PHE A 129 16.14 -16.91 -3.67
N CYS A 130 17.09 -16.88 -4.61
CA CYS A 130 16.78 -16.87 -6.04
C CYS A 130 16.00 -18.12 -6.48
N ALA A 131 16.34 -19.29 -5.93
CA ALA A 131 15.64 -20.54 -6.23
C ALA A 131 14.21 -20.54 -5.65
N LYS A 132 14.02 -20.06 -4.41
CA LYS A 132 12.71 -19.95 -3.76
C LYS A 132 11.78 -19.00 -4.52
N GLN A 133 12.31 -17.86 -4.97
CA GLN A 133 11.52 -16.79 -5.60
C GLN A 133 11.54 -16.82 -7.14
N LYS A 134 12.04 -17.91 -7.73
CA LYS A 134 12.32 -18.02 -9.17
C LYS A 134 11.15 -17.60 -10.06
N GLU A 135 9.94 -18.04 -9.70
CA GLU A 135 8.72 -17.86 -10.50
C GLU A 135 8.46 -16.40 -10.90
N TRP A 136 8.66 -15.46 -9.98
CA TRP A 136 8.45 -14.03 -10.24
C TRP A 136 9.74 -13.23 -10.35
N LEU A 137 10.82 -13.68 -9.67
CA LEU A 137 12.08 -12.94 -9.65
C LEU A 137 12.78 -12.95 -11.00
N GLU A 138 12.71 -14.07 -11.75
CA GLU A 138 13.27 -14.14 -13.10
C GLU A 138 12.57 -13.19 -14.07
N PRO A 139 11.24 -13.25 -14.29
CA PRO A 139 10.58 -12.31 -15.19
C PRO A 139 10.71 -10.86 -14.72
N TYR A 140 10.73 -10.58 -13.42
CA TYR A 140 11.01 -9.23 -12.91
C TYR A 140 12.40 -8.73 -13.28
N ALA A 141 13.44 -9.52 -13.01
CA ALA A 141 14.82 -9.12 -13.31
C ALA A 141 15.04 -8.93 -14.82
N GLU A 142 14.46 -9.79 -15.65
CA GLU A 142 14.48 -9.65 -17.11
C GLU A 142 13.78 -8.36 -17.57
N PHE A 143 12.56 -8.12 -17.08
CA PHE A 143 11.76 -6.94 -17.42
C PHE A 143 12.51 -5.65 -17.07
N MET A 144 13.00 -5.53 -15.84
CA MET A 144 13.69 -4.32 -15.39
C MET A 144 15.03 -4.11 -16.12
N SER A 145 15.78 -5.19 -16.40
CA SER A 145 17.03 -5.10 -17.18
C SER A 145 16.78 -4.60 -18.60
N LEU A 146 15.75 -5.12 -19.28
CA LEU A 146 15.34 -4.67 -20.61
C LEU A 146 14.82 -3.23 -20.57
N LYS A 147 14.00 -2.91 -19.57
CA LYS A 147 13.45 -1.58 -19.36
C LYS A 147 14.55 -0.53 -19.25
N GLU A 148 15.58 -0.77 -18.45
CA GLU A 148 16.74 0.12 -18.36
C GLU A 148 17.48 0.24 -19.69
N THR A 149 17.72 -0.88 -20.38
CA THR A 149 18.39 -0.90 -21.69
C THR A 149 17.62 -0.10 -22.75
N PHE A 150 16.29 -0.04 -22.65
CA PHE A 150 15.43 0.72 -23.55
C PHE A 150 15.05 2.12 -23.03
N GLY A 151 15.83 2.67 -22.10
CA GLY A 151 15.69 4.04 -21.63
C GLY A 151 14.46 4.26 -20.74
N LEU A 152 14.09 3.24 -19.96
CA LEU A 152 12.95 3.24 -19.02
C LEU A 152 11.57 3.43 -19.65
N ARG A 153 11.48 3.35 -20.98
CA ARG A 153 10.21 3.37 -21.72
C ARG A 153 9.33 2.18 -21.36
N ALA A 154 8.03 2.33 -21.58
CA ALA A 154 7.07 1.25 -21.34
C ALA A 154 7.30 0.09 -22.32
N PHE A 155 6.93 -1.13 -21.93
CA PHE A 155 7.29 -2.31 -22.74
C PHE A 155 6.70 -2.32 -24.15
N TRP A 156 5.55 -1.66 -24.37
CA TRP A 156 4.96 -1.51 -25.71
C TRP A 156 5.72 -0.54 -26.62
N GLU A 157 6.69 0.21 -26.09
CA GLU A 157 7.59 1.09 -26.85
C GLU A 157 8.94 0.41 -27.18
N TRP A 158 9.16 -0.82 -26.69
CA TRP A 158 10.38 -1.57 -26.98
C TRP A 158 10.35 -2.13 -28.41
N PRO A 159 11.49 -2.57 -28.98
CA PRO A 159 11.47 -3.29 -30.26
C PRO A 159 10.50 -4.48 -30.20
N ARG A 160 9.67 -4.66 -31.25
CA ARG A 160 8.54 -5.61 -31.30
C ARG A 160 8.85 -7.01 -30.74
N GLN A 161 10.04 -7.51 -31.00
CA GLN A 161 10.49 -8.84 -30.57
C GLN A 161 10.78 -9.00 -29.06
N TYR A 162 10.72 -7.91 -28.29
CA TYR A 162 10.92 -7.87 -26.84
C TYR A 162 9.68 -7.38 -26.08
N GLN A 163 8.63 -6.94 -26.78
CA GLN A 163 7.39 -6.44 -26.17
C GLN A 163 6.55 -7.53 -25.48
N ARG A 164 6.91 -8.80 -25.66
CA ARG A 164 6.36 -9.93 -24.90
C ARG A 164 7.52 -10.77 -24.39
N ARG A 165 7.36 -11.34 -23.19
CA ARG A 165 8.34 -12.28 -22.66
C ARG A 165 8.36 -13.55 -23.50
N GLY A 166 9.56 -13.96 -23.92
CA GLY A 166 9.77 -15.20 -24.64
C GLY A 166 11.25 -15.41 -24.95
N GLN A 167 11.56 -16.38 -25.81
CA GLN A 167 12.93 -16.78 -26.10
C GLN A 167 13.85 -15.59 -26.45
N LYS A 168 13.43 -14.70 -27.35
CA LYS A 168 14.24 -13.54 -27.77
C LYS A 168 14.53 -12.56 -26.64
N SER A 169 13.53 -12.24 -25.80
CA SER A 169 13.72 -11.33 -24.67
C SER A 169 14.60 -11.97 -23.59
N GLN A 170 14.44 -13.27 -23.34
CA GLN A 170 15.26 -14.05 -22.42
C GLN A 170 16.71 -14.15 -22.87
N GLU A 171 16.97 -14.45 -24.15
CA GLU A 171 18.32 -14.49 -24.72
C GLU A 171 19.00 -13.11 -24.66
N TYR A 172 18.25 -12.02 -24.85
CA TYR A 172 18.82 -10.69 -24.71
C TYR A 172 19.11 -10.35 -23.25
N ALA A 173 18.15 -10.61 -22.35
CA ALA A 173 18.33 -10.40 -20.91
C ALA A 173 19.51 -11.22 -20.37
N ALA A 174 19.72 -12.45 -20.85
CA ALA A 174 20.86 -13.29 -20.48
C ALA A 174 22.23 -12.71 -20.89
N ARG A 175 22.29 -11.69 -21.74
CA ARG A 175 23.54 -10.95 -22.04
C ARG A 175 23.78 -9.80 -21.04
N LEU A 176 22.76 -9.45 -20.24
CA LEU A 176 22.77 -8.36 -19.26
C LEU A 176 23.01 -8.91 -17.84
N GLN A 177 24.00 -9.79 -17.66
CA GLN A 177 24.22 -10.53 -16.42
C GLN A 177 24.33 -9.62 -15.18
N ASP A 178 25.04 -8.50 -15.28
CA ASP A 178 25.19 -7.56 -14.16
C ASP A 178 23.87 -6.88 -13.79
N LYS A 179 23.05 -6.48 -14.78
CA LYS A 179 21.72 -5.90 -14.53
C LYS A 179 20.77 -6.92 -13.91
N LEU A 180 20.77 -8.15 -14.43
CA LEU A 180 19.99 -9.25 -13.86
C LEU A 180 20.38 -9.50 -12.40
N LEU A 181 21.68 -9.57 -12.11
CA LEU A 181 22.19 -9.78 -10.76
C LEU A 181 21.88 -8.61 -9.85
N TYR A 182 22.00 -7.36 -10.33
CA TYR A 182 21.61 -6.15 -9.61
C TYR A 182 20.14 -6.20 -9.16
N HIS A 183 19.20 -6.47 -10.08
CA HIS A 183 17.79 -6.53 -9.72
C HIS A 183 17.46 -7.69 -8.77
N LYS A 184 18.18 -8.81 -8.88
CA LYS A 184 18.04 -9.91 -7.91
C LYS A 184 18.61 -9.55 -6.54
N MET A 185 19.73 -8.84 -6.49
CA MET A 185 20.35 -8.34 -5.26
C MET A 185 19.43 -7.38 -4.52
N THR A 186 18.81 -6.42 -5.22
CA THR A 186 17.89 -5.46 -4.57
C THR A 186 16.70 -6.17 -3.93
N GLN A 187 16.11 -7.14 -4.63
CA GLN A 187 15.03 -7.96 -4.07
C GLN A 187 15.52 -8.83 -2.89
N TYR A 188 16.71 -9.42 -2.97
CA TYR A 188 17.28 -10.14 -1.85
C TYR A 188 17.40 -9.27 -0.58
N PHE A 189 17.99 -8.08 -0.69
CA PHE A 189 18.13 -7.19 0.47
C PHE A 189 16.78 -6.69 0.98
N PHE A 190 15.85 -6.35 0.08
CA PHE A 190 14.49 -5.96 0.45
C PHE A 190 13.83 -7.03 1.31
N PHE A 191 13.75 -8.27 0.82
CA PHE A 191 13.04 -9.34 1.51
C PHE A 191 13.75 -9.73 2.82
N LYS A 192 15.08 -9.79 2.85
CA LYS A 192 15.84 -10.11 4.08
C LYS A 192 15.66 -9.07 5.17
N GLN A 193 15.65 -7.79 4.81
CA GLN A 193 15.47 -6.73 5.79
C GLN A 193 14.01 -6.64 6.26
N TRP A 194 13.05 -6.80 5.35
CA TRP A 194 11.64 -6.82 5.69
C TRP A 194 11.26 -8.00 6.60
N GLU A 195 11.71 -9.21 6.26
CA GLU A 195 11.49 -10.42 7.08
C GLU A 195 11.96 -10.19 8.51
N LYS A 196 13.18 -9.64 8.70
CA LYS A 196 13.71 -9.33 10.03
C LYS A 196 12.88 -8.28 10.79
N LEU A 197 12.39 -7.25 10.10
CA LEU A 197 11.55 -6.21 10.72
C LEU A 197 10.17 -6.77 11.10
N LYS A 198 9.57 -7.58 10.23
CA LYS A 198 8.29 -8.25 10.48
C LYS A 198 8.40 -9.22 11.65
N ASP A 199 9.45 -10.03 11.71
CA ASP A 199 9.70 -10.92 12.84
C ASP A 199 9.84 -10.12 14.14
N TYR A 200 10.59 -9.02 14.13
CA TYR A 200 10.69 -8.14 15.29
C TYR A 200 9.33 -7.55 15.70
N ALA A 201 8.50 -7.10 14.74
CA ALA A 201 7.16 -6.62 15.02
C ALA A 201 6.29 -7.71 15.68
N ASN A 202 6.30 -8.91 15.10
CA ASN A 202 5.54 -10.05 15.59
C ASN A 202 5.99 -10.51 16.99
N ASP A 203 7.29 -10.52 17.26
CA ASP A 203 7.87 -10.81 18.58
C ASP A 203 7.42 -9.80 19.66
N HIS A 204 7.08 -8.57 19.25
CA HIS A 204 6.52 -7.53 20.11
C HIS A 204 4.98 -7.52 20.13
N GLY A 205 4.35 -8.54 19.54
CA GLY A 205 2.90 -8.66 19.43
C GLY A 205 2.26 -7.67 18.46
N ILE A 206 3.03 -7.09 17.54
CA ILE A 206 2.55 -6.17 16.50
C ILE A 206 2.41 -6.93 15.18
N LEU A 207 1.18 -7.03 14.69
CA LEU A 207 0.86 -7.62 13.39
C LEU A 207 0.89 -6.55 12.29
N ILE A 208 1.42 -6.88 11.12
CA ILE A 208 1.45 -5.96 9.98
C ILE A 208 0.20 -6.13 9.13
N ILE A 209 -0.57 -5.05 8.98
CA ILE A 209 -1.63 -4.94 7.97
C ILE A 209 -1.00 -4.39 6.69
N GLY A 210 -0.87 -5.25 5.69
CA GLY A 210 -0.48 -4.86 4.34
C GLY A 210 -1.67 -4.41 3.51
N ASP A 211 -1.36 -3.98 2.29
CA ASP A 211 -2.34 -3.44 1.37
C ASP A 211 -2.07 -3.94 -0.05
N LEU A 212 -3.12 -4.44 -0.70
CA LEU A 212 -3.08 -5.04 -2.02
C LEU A 212 -4.00 -4.26 -2.97
N PRO A 213 -3.42 -3.49 -3.92
CA PRO A 213 -4.18 -2.89 -5.02
C PRO A 213 -4.89 -3.98 -5.82
N ILE A 214 -6.19 -3.85 -6.11
CA ILE A 214 -6.89 -4.88 -6.90
C ILE A 214 -6.22 -5.06 -8.27
N TYR A 215 -5.90 -3.96 -8.95
CA TYR A 215 -5.28 -3.98 -10.28
C TYR A 215 -3.76 -3.88 -10.23
N VAL A 216 -3.12 -4.39 -11.28
CA VAL A 216 -1.70 -4.12 -11.58
C VAL A 216 -1.59 -2.95 -12.57
N SER A 217 -0.39 -2.38 -12.72
CA SER A 217 -0.16 -1.33 -13.71
C SER A 217 -0.17 -1.88 -15.14
N ARG A 218 -0.47 -1.03 -16.12
CA ARG A 218 -0.32 -1.40 -17.54
C ARG A 218 1.13 -1.74 -17.87
N ASP A 219 2.08 -0.88 -17.52
CA ASP A 219 3.51 -1.14 -17.69
C ASP A 219 4.03 -1.99 -16.53
N SER A 220 3.76 -3.29 -16.57
CA SER A 220 4.14 -4.24 -15.52
C SER A 220 4.69 -5.55 -16.07
N VAL A 221 5.43 -6.25 -15.22
CA VAL A 221 5.91 -7.62 -15.47
C VAL A 221 4.75 -8.53 -15.79
N GLU A 222 3.63 -8.39 -15.09
CA GLU A 222 2.47 -9.27 -15.27
C GLU A 222 1.85 -9.10 -16.66
N MET A 223 1.66 -7.86 -17.15
CA MET A 223 1.11 -7.63 -18.49
C MET A 223 2.10 -8.03 -19.59
N TRP A 224 3.40 -7.87 -19.35
CA TRP A 224 4.47 -8.24 -20.30
C TRP A 224 4.70 -9.76 -20.41
N ALA A 225 4.62 -10.48 -19.28
CA ALA A 225 4.93 -11.90 -19.19
C ALA A 225 3.71 -12.81 -19.26
N GLN A 226 2.53 -12.33 -18.85
CA GLN A 226 1.29 -13.10 -18.77
C GLN A 226 0.10 -12.28 -19.32
N PRO A 227 0.15 -11.83 -20.59
CA PRO A 227 -0.89 -10.98 -21.18
C PRO A 227 -2.29 -11.63 -21.16
N GLU A 228 -2.38 -12.96 -21.11
CA GLU A 228 -3.63 -13.72 -21.03
C GLU A 228 -4.44 -13.49 -19.74
N LEU A 229 -3.84 -12.87 -18.72
CA LEU A 229 -4.53 -12.46 -17.51
C LEU A 229 -5.44 -11.24 -17.73
N PHE A 230 -5.31 -10.53 -18.85
CA PHE A 230 -5.94 -9.23 -19.09
C PHE A 230 -6.85 -9.24 -20.33
N LYS A 231 -7.80 -8.30 -20.35
CA LYS A 231 -8.64 -8.01 -21.53
C LYS A 231 -7.87 -7.09 -22.49
N ILE A 232 -7.20 -7.70 -23.46
CA ILE A 232 -6.39 -6.99 -24.46
C ILE A 232 -6.84 -7.31 -25.90
N ASP A 233 -6.57 -6.39 -26.82
CA ASP A 233 -6.74 -6.57 -28.26
C ASP A 233 -5.59 -7.40 -28.88
N GLU A 234 -5.63 -7.61 -30.21
CA GLU A 234 -4.62 -8.39 -30.93
C GLU A 234 -3.24 -7.71 -30.91
N GLU A 235 -3.22 -6.38 -30.84
CA GLU A 235 -2.03 -5.53 -30.73
C GLU A 235 -1.44 -5.52 -29.31
N GLY A 236 -2.18 -6.01 -28.31
CA GLY A 236 -1.78 -6.05 -26.90
C GLY A 236 -2.11 -4.80 -26.09
N ASN A 237 -2.98 -3.92 -26.60
CA ASN A 237 -3.52 -2.80 -25.82
C ASN A 237 -4.70 -3.26 -24.97
N PRO A 238 -4.95 -2.62 -23.81
CA PRO A 238 -6.19 -2.82 -23.08
C PRO A 238 -7.40 -2.49 -23.95
N ILE A 239 -8.45 -3.32 -23.90
CA ILE A 239 -9.74 -2.99 -24.54
C ILE A 239 -10.46 -1.94 -23.69
N THR A 240 -10.49 -2.19 -22.38
CA THR A 240 -10.98 -1.29 -21.34
C THR A 240 -9.97 -1.20 -20.22
N VAL A 241 -10.05 -0.11 -19.45
CA VAL A 241 -9.23 0.13 -18.28
C VAL A 241 -10.08 0.41 -17.05
N ALA A 242 -9.47 0.27 -15.88
CA ALA A 242 -10.10 0.56 -14.61
C ALA A 242 -10.30 2.06 -14.39
N GLY A 243 -11.35 2.35 -13.62
CA GLY A 243 -11.61 3.67 -13.07
C GLY A 243 -12.75 3.62 -12.06
N THR A 244 -13.28 4.79 -11.73
CA THR A 244 -14.52 4.95 -10.97
C THR A 244 -15.45 5.93 -11.69
N PRO A 245 -16.78 5.74 -11.57
CA PRO A 245 -17.73 6.71 -12.11
C PRO A 245 -17.60 8.05 -11.37
N PRO A 246 -18.18 9.14 -11.90
CA PRO A 246 -18.33 10.39 -11.18
C PRO A 246 -18.94 10.19 -9.80
N ASP A 247 -18.37 10.86 -8.80
CA ASP A 247 -18.81 10.85 -7.42
C ASP A 247 -18.66 12.25 -6.79
N HIS A 248 -18.82 12.32 -5.47
CA HIS A 248 -18.69 13.57 -4.72
C HIS A 248 -17.25 14.08 -4.61
N PHE A 249 -16.25 13.23 -4.84
CA PHE A 249 -14.83 13.62 -4.88
C PHE A 249 -14.41 14.08 -6.29
N SER A 250 -15.00 13.52 -7.35
CA SER A 250 -14.67 13.85 -8.74
C SER A 250 -15.91 13.89 -9.64
N SER A 251 -16.17 15.06 -10.23
CA SER A 251 -17.26 15.27 -11.20
C SER A 251 -17.05 14.55 -12.54
N THR A 252 -15.83 14.08 -12.83
CA THR A 252 -15.49 13.32 -14.04
C THR A 252 -15.19 11.85 -13.75
N GLY A 253 -15.34 11.42 -12.49
CA GLY A 253 -14.84 10.13 -12.02
C GLY A 253 -13.32 10.09 -12.02
N GLN A 254 -12.74 8.91 -11.86
CA GLN A 254 -11.30 8.73 -11.86
C GLN A 254 -10.89 7.75 -12.94
N TYR A 255 -10.04 8.21 -13.85
CA TYR A 255 -9.43 7.36 -14.89
C TYR A 255 -8.11 6.82 -14.36
N TRP A 256 -8.06 5.55 -13.96
CA TRP A 256 -6.85 4.97 -13.38
C TRP A 256 -5.92 4.37 -14.44
N GLY A 257 -6.47 3.87 -15.55
CA GLY A 257 -5.68 3.37 -16.67
C GLY A 257 -5.10 1.96 -16.49
N ASN A 258 -5.39 1.29 -15.37
CA ASN A 258 -4.99 -0.10 -15.16
C ASN A 258 -5.71 -1.05 -16.13
N PRO A 259 -5.05 -2.09 -16.65
CA PRO A 259 -5.72 -3.10 -17.46
C PRO A 259 -6.73 -3.91 -16.63
N ILE A 260 -7.87 -4.24 -17.22
CA ILE A 260 -8.89 -5.08 -16.60
C ILE A 260 -8.53 -6.56 -16.76
N TYR A 261 -8.72 -7.35 -15.69
CA TYR A 261 -8.51 -8.79 -15.73
C TYR A 261 -9.51 -9.51 -16.64
N ASN A 262 -9.03 -10.56 -17.31
CA ASN A 262 -9.88 -11.53 -17.97
C ASN A 262 -10.37 -12.58 -16.97
N TRP A 263 -11.35 -12.20 -16.14
CA TRP A 263 -11.90 -13.05 -15.08
C TRP A 263 -12.42 -14.40 -15.59
N GLU A 264 -13.03 -14.43 -16.78
CA GLU A 264 -13.48 -15.66 -17.43
C GLU A 264 -12.32 -16.60 -17.74
N ASN A 265 -11.17 -16.07 -18.19
CA ASN A 265 -9.97 -16.88 -18.41
C ASN A 265 -9.37 -17.37 -17.07
N MET A 266 -9.27 -16.50 -16.07
CA MET A 266 -8.77 -16.86 -14.74
C MET A 266 -9.66 -17.92 -14.05
N LYS A 267 -10.98 -17.90 -14.27
CA LYS A 267 -11.88 -18.90 -13.70
C LYS A 267 -11.55 -20.33 -14.19
N LYS A 268 -11.07 -20.48 -15.43
CA LYS A 268 -10.71 -21.79 -16.02
C LYS A 268 -9.56 -22.49 -15.31
N ASN A 269 -8.65 -21.74 -14.69
CA ASN A 269 -7.54 -22.29 -13.92
C ASN A 269 -7.71 -22.06 -12.41
N HIS A 270 -8.95 -21.94 -11.95
CA HIS A 270 -9.29 -21.78 -10.54
C HIS A 270 -8.56 -20.58 -9.89
N TYR A 271 -8.45 -19.48 -10.64
CA TYR A 271 -7.83 -18.24 -10.17
C TYR A 271 -6.40 -18.42 -9.64
N ALA A 272 -5.62 -19.34 -10.22
CA ALA A 272 -4.29 -19.71 -9.73
C ALA A 272 -3.35 -18.51 -9.53
N TRP A 273 -3.41 -17.50 -10.42
CA TRP A 273 -2.61 -16.28 -10.27
C TRP A 273 -2.99 -15.46 -9.03
N TRP A 274 -4.28 -15.34 -8.72
CA TRP A 274 -4.75 -14.67 -7.51
C TRP A 274 -4.38 -15.46 -6.25
N ALA A 275 -4.47 -16.79 -6.28
CA ALA A 275 -3.99 -17.62 -5.16
C ALA A 275 -2.49 -17.44 -4.92
N TRP A 276 -1.69 -17.41 -5.99
CA TRP A 276 -0.26 -17.11 -5.92
C TRP A 276 0.00 -15.72 -5.32
N ARG A 277 -0.69 -14.69 -5.80
CA ARG A 277 -0.52 -13.29 -5.34
C ARG A 277 -0.88 -13.12 -3.86
N ILE A 278 -1.99 -13.73 -3.41
CA ILE A 278 -2.42 -13.68 -2.01
C ILE A 278 -1.42 -14.42 -1.12
N ARG A 279 -0.97 -15.61 -1.52
CA ARG A 279 0.06 -16.36 -0.78
C ARG A 279 1.34 -15.54 -0.60
N LEU A 280 1.83 -14.92 -1.67
CA LEU A 280 3.02 -14.07 -1.61
C LEU A 280 2.81 -12.86 -0.69
N SER A 281 1.62 -12.26 -0.72
CA SER A 281 1.29 -11.13 0.16
C SER A 281 1.33 -11.52 1.63
N PHE A 282 0.93 -12.74 1.98
CA PHE A 282 1.06 -13.26 3.36
C PHE A 282 2.49 -13.67 3.76
N GLU A 283 3.45 -13.73 2.81
CA GLU A 283 4.88 -13.74 3.18
C GLU A 283 5.32 -12.37 3.70
N LEU A 284 4.68 -11.29 3.24
CA LEU A 284 5.01 -9.92 3.63
C LEU A 284 4.19 -9.41 4.81
N TYR A 285 2.95 -9.87 4.98
CA TYR A 285 2.00 -9.27 5.92
C TYR A 285 1.27 -10.33 6.72
N ASP A 286 0.77 -9.96 7.90
CA ASP A 286 -0.01 -10.85 8.76
C ASP A 286 -1.51 -10.72 8.49
N VAL A 287 -1.94 -9.54 8.03
CA VAL A 287 -3.31 -9.22 7.62
C VAL A 287 -3.25 -8.46 6.30
N LEU A 288 -4.22 -8.67 5.41
CA LEU A 288 -4.22 -8.05 4.09
C LEU A 288 -5.47 -7.20 3.86
N ARG A 289 -5.31 -5.88 3.74
CA ARG A 289 -6.34 -5.03 3.13
C ARG A 289 -6.33 -5.30 1.62
N ILE A 290 -7.47 -5.62 1.03
CA ILE A 290 -7.63 -5.59 -0.43
C ILE A 290 -8.35 -4.30 -0.81
N ASP A 291 -7.62 -3.45 -1.51
CA ASP A 291 -8.07 -2.17 -2.05
C ASP A 291 -9.13 -2.39 -3.14
N HIS A 292 -10.11 -1.50 -3.19
CA HIS A 292 -11.23 -1.51 -4.11
C HIS A 292 -11.92 -2.88 -4.19
N PHE A 293 -12.22 -3.47 -3.03
CA PHE A 293 -12.82 -4.81 -2.90
C PHE A 293 -14.12 -4.94 -3.69
N ARG A 294 -14.85 -3.84 -3.83
CA ARG A 294 -16.07 -3.80 -4.66
C ARG A 294 -15.84 -4.21 -6.12
N GLY A 295 -14.62 -4.05 -6.65
CA GLY A 295 -14.24 -4.49 -7.99
C GLY A 295 -14.35 -6.00 -8.21
N PHE A 296 -14.42 -6.81 -7.15
CA PHE A 296 -14.72 -8.24 -7.28
C PHE A 296 -16.22 -8.51 -7.49
N GLU A 297 -17.11 -7.67 -6.98
CA GLU A 297 -18.56 -7.77 -7.25
C GLU A 297 -18.88 -7.17 -8.62
N ALA A 298 -18.53 -5.90 -8.82
CA ALA A 298 -18.62 -5.22 -10.10
C ALA A 298 -17.57 -4.11 -10.17
N TYR A 299 -16.93 -3.97 -11.32
CA TYR A 299 -15.92 -2.94 -11.56
C TYR A 299 -16.35 -1.99 -12.68
N TRP A 300 -15.86 -0.76 -12.63
CA TRP A 300 -16.14 0.26 -13.63
C TRP A 300 -15.08 0.18 -14.72
N GLU A 301 -15.47 -0.24 -15.92
CA GLU A 301 -14.56 -0.33 -17.06
C GLU A 301 -14.80 0.82 -18.02
N VAL A 302 -13.73 1.54 -18.32
CA VAL A 302 -13.70 2.72 -19.20
C VAL A 302 -13.02 2.33 -20.52
N PRO A 303 -13.54 2.73 -21.69
CA PRO A 303 -12.85 2.51 -22.96
C PRO A 303 -11.40 3.00 -22.92
N PHE A 304 -10.46 2.18 -23.40
CA PHE A 304 -9.06 2.57 -23.43
C PHE A 304 -8.85 3.80 -24.34
N GLY A 305 -8.08 4.78 -23.85
CA GLY A 305 -7.87 6.06 -24.55
C GLY A 305 -8.98 7.10 -24.35
N ALA A 306 -10.02 6.83 -23.56
CA ALA A 306 -11.01 7.84 -23.19
C ALA A 306 -10.36 9.00 -22.40
N PRO A 307 -10.86 10.25 -22.55
CA PRO A 307 -10.30 11.41 -21.85
C PRO A 307 -10.60 11.41 -20.34
N ASP A 308 -11.67 10.75 -19.91
CA ASP A 308 -12.08 10.61 -18.52
C ASP A 308 -12.95 9.36 -18.30
N ALA A 309 -13.43 9.15 -17.08
CA ALA A 309 -14.14 7.94 -16.68
C ALA A 309 -15.67 7.97 -16.90
N ARG A 310 -16.25 9.09 -17.38
CA ARG A 310 -17.72 9.24 -17.51
C ARG A 310 -18.34 8.26 -18.50
N GLY A 311 -17.60 7.88 -19.54
CA GLY A 311 -18.04 6.94 -20.57
C GLY A 311 -17.91 5.46 -20.22
N GLY A 312 -17.59 5.12 -18.96
CA GLY A 312 -17.47 3.74 -18.52
C GLY A 312 -18.82 3.05 -18.25
N ALA A 313 -18.74 1.78 -17.86
CA ALA A 313 -19.89 0.99 -17.45
C ALA A 313 -19.53 0.02 -16.32
N TRP A 314 -20.55 -0.36 -15.52
CA TRP A 314 -20.43 -1.40 -14.51
C TRP A 314 -20.44 -2.79 -15.17
N THR A 315 -19.39 -3.58 -14.91
CA THR A 315 -19.27 -4.96 -15.36
C THR A 315 -19.05 -5.88 -14.17
N LYS A 316 -19.72 -7.04 -14.16
CA LYS A 316 -19.63 -8.01 -13.06
C LYS A 316 -18.22 -8.60 -12.96
N GLY A 317 -17.72 -8.67 -11.74
CA GLY A 317 -16.49 -9.37 -11.38
C GLY A 317 -16.76 -10.85 -11.05
N PRO A 318 -15.76 -11.54 -10.49
CA PRO A 318 -15.88 -12.96 -10.13
C PRO A 318 -16.76 -13.22 -8.90
N ASP A 319 -17.15 -12.19 -8.15
CA ASP A 319 -17.93 -12.27 -6.90
C ASP A 319 -17.27 -13.25 -5.91
N VAL A 320 -18.09 -13.90 -5.07
CA VAL A 320 -17.67 -14.85 -4.03
C VAL A 320 -16.94 -16.08 -4.58
N ASP A 321 -17.07 -16.42 -5.88
CA ASP A 321 -16.43 -17.60 -6.47
C ASP A 321 -14.90 -17.54 -6.31
N LEU A 322 -14.30 -16.36 -6.51
CA LEU A 322 -12.87 -16.15 -6.30
C LEU A 322 -12.48 -16.48 -4.86
N PHE A 323 -13.20 -15.92 -3.89
CA PHE A 323 -12.86 -16.05 -2.47
C PHE A 323 -13.10 -17.45 -1.93
N ASN A 324 -14.14 -18.15 -2.42
CA ASN A 324 -14.35 -19.56 -2.11
C ASN A 324 -13.17 -20.41 -2.59
N GLU A 325 -12.66 -20.12 -3.78
CA GLU A 325 -11.53 -20.84 -4.36
C GLU A 325 -10.21 -20.52 -3.64
N LEU A 326 -9.98 -19.25 -3.29
CA LEU A 326 -8.85 -18.84 -2.45
C LEU A 326 -8.88 -19.54 -1.08
N LYS A 327 -10.05 -19.59 -0.44
CA LYS A 327 -10.25 -20.30 0.83
C LYS A 327 -9.97 -21.79 0.71
N ARG A 328 -10.40 -22.41 -0.40
CA ARG A 328 -10.12 -23.83 -0.69
C ARG A 328 -8.63 -24.11 -0.86
N GLN A 329 -7.88 -23.20 -1.49
CA GLN A 329 -6.46 -23.37 -1.78
C GLN A 329 -5.54 -22.98 -0.60
N LEU A 330 -5.90 -21.94 0.16
CA LEU A 330 -5.02 -21.29 1.13
C LEU A 330 -5.53 -21.36 2.58
N GLY A 331 -6.77 -21.81 2.81
CA GLY A 331 -7.39 -21.84 4.14
C GLY A 331 -8.08 -20.54 4.50
N GLU A 332 -8.25 -20.28 5.80
CA GLU A 332 -8.81 -19.00 6.28
C GLU A 332 -7.82 -17.86 6.03
N LEU A 333 -8.30 -16.75 5.49
CA LEU A 333 -7.46 -15.62 5.08
C LEU A 333 -7.81 -14.39 5.92
N PRO A 334 -6.86 -13.81 6.68
CA PRO A 334 -7.08 -12.59 7.45
C PRO A 334 -7.10 -11.38 6.50
N ILE A 335 -8.21 -11.19 5.82
CA ILE A 335 -8.42 -10.13 4.83
C ILE A 335 -9.33 -9.03 5.41
N ILE A 336 -9.02 -7.78 5.11
CA ILE A 336 -9.90 -6.62 5.30
C ILE A 336 -10.40 -6.20 3.91
N ALA A 337 -11.71 -6.11 3.75
CA ALA A 337 -12.32 -5.61 2.53
C ALA A 337 -12.38 -4.09 2.57
N GLU A 338 -11.68 -3.41 1.67
CA GLU A 338 -11.96 -2.00 1.45
C GLU A 338 -13.19 -1.85 0.54
N ASP A 339 -14.30 -1.52 1.17
CA ASP A 339 -15.64 -1.48 0.59
C ASP A 339 -16.22 -0.06 0.61
N LEU A 340 -15.39 0.98 0.48
CA LEU A 340 -15.86 2.35 0.45
C LEU A 340 -16.50 2.70 -0.91
N GLY A 341 -17.19 3.83 -0.94
CA GLY A 341 -17.91 4.32 -2.13
C GLY A 341 -19.36 3.82 -2.19
N LEU A 342 -19.84 3.51 -3.40
CA LEU A 342 -21.23 3.11 -3.62
C LEU A 342 -21.49 1.71 -3.05
N MET A 343 -22.27 1.66 -1.96
CA MET A 343 -22.71 0.42 -1.33
C MET A 343 -23.96 -0.14 -2.00
N THR A 344 -23.81 -1.22 -2.77
CA THR A 344 -24.92 -2.03 -3.30
C THR A 344 -25.25 -3.19 -2.37
N GLN A 345 -26.46 -3.74 -2.46
CA GLN A 345 -26.83 -4.90 -1.65
C GLN A 345 -25.98 -6.12 -2.04
N GLU A 346 -25.65 -6.27 -3.31
CA GLU A 346 -24.79 -7.32 -3.84
C GLU A 346 -23.38 -7.27 -3.25
N LEU A 347 -22.80 -6.06 -3.13
CA LEU A 347 -21.50 -5.87 -2.48
C LEU A 347 -21.55 -6.26 -1.01
N ILE A 348 -22.60 -5.83 -0.31
CA ILE A 348 -22.81 -6.19 1.10
C ILE A 348 -22.91 -7.72 1.23
N ASP A 349 -23.73 -8.36 0.40
CA ASP A 349 -23.94 -9.81 0.43
C ASP A 349 -22.65 -10.58 0.12
N MET A 350 -21.86 -10.13 -0.86
CA MET A 350 -20.55 -10.71 -1.17
C MET A 350 -19.62 -10.62 0.05
N ARG A 351 -19.48 -9.43 0.65
CA ARG A 351 -18.64 -9.21 1.84
C ARG A 351 -19.08 -10.09 3.01
N GLU A 352 -20.38 -10.11 3.33
CA GLU A 352 -20.90 -10.92 4.44
C GLU A 352 -20.68 -12.43 4.21
N LYS A 353 -20.82 -12.92 2.97
CA LYS A 353 -20.51 -14.32 2.62
C LYS A 353 -19.03 -14.67 2.81
N THR A 354 -18.11 -13.74 2.51
CA THR A 354 -16.67 -13.94 2.76
C THR A 354 -16.32 -13.90 4.24
N GLY A 355 -17.12 -13.21 5.06
CA GLY A 355 -16.85 -12.97 6.47
C GLY A 355 -15.76 -11.91 6.74
N PHE A 356 -15.22 -11.28 5.70
CA PHE A 356 -14.18 -10.25 5.86
C PHE A 356 -14.77 -8.97 6.48
N PRO A 357 -14.06 -8.33 7.43
CA PRO A 357 -14.47 -7.02 7.92
C PRO A 357 -14.41 -5.96 6.81
N GLY A 358 -15.46 -5.14 6.75
CA GLY A 358 -15.47 -3.92 5.94
C GLY A 358 -14.79 -2.75 6.66
N MET A 359 -14.74 -1.60 6.01
CA MET A 359 -14.15 -0.37 6.53
C MET A 359 -15.21 0.67 6.90
N LYS A 360 -14.85 1.53 7.85
CA LYS A 360 -15.65 2.70 8.24
C LYS A 360 -14.76 3.92 8.35
N VAL A 361 -15.13 5.00 7.67
CA VAL A 361 -14.36 6.26 7.64
C VAL A 361 -15.20 7.36 8.25
N LEU A 362 -14.81 7.79 9.46
CA LEU A 362 -15.59 8.71 10.29
C LEU A 362 -15.82 10.07 9.60
N GLN A 363 -14.84 10.58 8.83
CA GLN A 363 -15.01 11.82 8.05
C GLN A 363 -16.22 11.75 7.10
N CYS A 364 -16.54 10.57 6.55
CA CYS A 364 -17.70 10.38 5.66
C CYS A 364 -19.04 10.32 6.41
N GLY A 365 -19.02 10.18 7.74
CA GLY A 365 -20.20 10.11 8.58
C GLY A 365 -20.84 11.47 8.86
N PHE A 366 -20.03 12.52 8.94
CA PHE A 366 -20.49 13.87 9.23
C PHE A 366 -20.87 14.59 7.93
N ASN A 367 -22.17 14.71 7.67
CA ASN A 367 -22.72 15.43 6.51
C ASN A 367 -23.73 16.52 6.89
N GLY A 368 -23.93 16.76 8.19
CA GLY A 368 -24.86 17.74 8.76
C GLY A 368 -26.34 17.39 8.62
N GLU A 369 -26.74 16.51 7.71
CA GLU A 369 -28.13 16.43 7.23
C GLU A 369 -28.86 15.14 7.60
N ARG A 370 -28.15 14.01 7.62
CA ARG A 370 -28.77 12.68 7.76
C ARG A 370 -27.97 11.79 8.71
N ASP A 371 -28.67 10.76 9.18
CA ASP A 371 -28.05 9.63 9.85
C ASP A 371 -27.22 8.82 8.84
N ALA A 372 -25.91 9.06 8.81
CA ALA A 372 -25.00 8.41 7.87
C ALA A 372 -24.54 7.05 8.38
N GLY A 373 -24.44 6.07 7.49
CA GLY A 373 -23.91 4.74 7.80
C GLY A 373 -22.46 4.71 8.29
N ASP A 374 -21.74 5.82 8.14
CA ASP A 374 -20.36 6.02 8.62
C ASP A 374 -20.26 6.76 9.96
N LEU A 375 -21.38 6.97 10.66
CA LEU A 375 -21.39 7.37 12.07
C LEU A 375 -21.23 6.15 13.02
N PRO A 376 -20.48 6.28 14.13
CA PRO A 376 -20.15 5.15 15.02
C PRO A 376 -21.33 4.31 15.55
N HIS A 377 -22.51 4.90 15.75
CA HIS A 377 -23.68 4.16 16.23
C HIS A 377 -24.27 3.20 15.18
N ASN A 378 -23.90 3.35 13.91
CA ASN A 378 -24.28 2.47 12.79
C ASN A 378 -23.22 1.40 12.46
N TYR A 379 -22.10 1.38 13.18
CA TYR A 379 -21.04 0.41 12.93
C TYR A 379 -21.46 -0.99 13.38
N LYS A 380 -20.81 -2.00 12.80
CA LYS A 380 -20.90 -3.40 13.22
C LYS A 380 -19.57 -3.86 13.79
N PRO A 381 -19.52 -4.83 14.72
CA PRO A 381 -18.26 -5.34 15.25
C PRO A 381 -17.26 -5.78 14.18
N ASN A 382 -17.72 -6.49 13.13
CA ASN A 382 -16.85 -6.93 12.03
C ASN A 382 -16.54 -5.79 11.04
N THR A 383 -15.94 -4.71 11.53
CA THR A 383 -15.46 -3.58 10.73
C THR A 383 -14.14 -3.05 11.28
N VAL A 384 -13.41 -2.32 10.45
CA VAL A 384 -12.22 -1.54 10.82
C VAL A 384 -12.53 -0.05 10.68
N ALA A 385 -12.49 0.69 11.80
CA ALA A 385 -12.80 2.11 11.84
C ALA A 385 -11.54 2.98 11.66
N TYR A 386 -11.68 4.05 10.88
CA TYR A 386 -10.66 5.06 10.59
C TYR A 386 -11.26 6.45 10.79
N VAL A 387 -10.45 7.43 11.17
CA VAL A 387 -10.86 8.84 11.05
C VAL A 387 -10.90 9.19 9.56
N GLY A 388 -9.75 9.03 8.91
CA GLY A 388 -9.52 9.05 7.47
C GLY A 388 -8.47 7.98 7.11
N THR A 389 -8.30 7.75 5.82
CA THR A 389 -7.26 6.88 5.24
C THR A 389 -6.12 7.73 4.67
N HIS A 390 -5.21 7.13 3.90
CA HIS A 390 -4.16 7.86 3.18
C HIS A 390 -4.71 8.74 2.04
N ASP A 391 -5.91 8.47 1.53
CA ASP A 391 -6.57 9.27 0.48
C ASP A 391 -7.34 10.47 1.03
N ASN A 392 -7.63 10.47 2.32
CA ASN A 392 -8.37 11.53 2.99
C ASN A 392 -7.45 12.70 3.34
N GLN A 393 -8.06 13.87 3.55
CA GLN A 393 -7.42 14.92 4.34
C GLN A 393 -7.13 14.41 5.74
N THR A 394 -6.19 15.08 6.42
CA THR A 394 -6.06 14.88 7.88
C THR A 394 -7.38 15.22 8.57
N GLY A 395 -7.69 14.61 9.71
CA GLY A 395 -8.91 14.91 10.46
C GLY A 395 -9.00 16.40 10.83
N ARG A 396 -7.87 17.00 11.19
CA ARG A 396 -7.77 18.44 11.43
C ARG A 396 -7.95 19.26 10.14
N GLY A 397 -7.23 18.92 9.07
CA GLY A 397 -7.29 19.64 7.80
C GLY A 397 -8.69 19.60 7.19
N TRP A 398 -9.37 18.45 7.22
CA TRP A 398 -10.77 18.31 6.83
C TRP A 398 -11.67 19.23 7.66
N TYR A 399 -11.58 19.18 8.98
CA TYR A 399 -12.44 19.96 9.87
C TYR A 399 -12.26 21.48 9.69
N GLU A 400 -11.02 21.93 9.62
CA GLU A 400 -10.68 23.36 9.52
C GLU A 400 -10.99 23.92 8.13
N ASN A 401 -10.66 23.18 7.06
CA ASN A 401 -10.62 23.72 5.70
C ASN A 401 -11.77 23.28 4.79
N THR A 402 -12.45 22.17 5.11
CA THR A 402 -13.42 21.55 4.18
C THR A 402 -14.79 21.36 4.78
N ALA A 403 -14.89 20.96 6.06
CA ALA A 403 -16.15 20.78 6.73
C ALA A 403 -16.93 22.11 6.81
N THR A 404 -18.20 22.04 6.45
CA THR A 404 -19.16 23.15 6.59
C THR A 404 -19.39 23.48 8.07
N PRO A 405 -19.89 24.69 8.40
CA PRO A 405 -20.23 25.02 9.79
C PRO A 405 -21.17 24.02 10.45
N ARG A 406 -22.11 23.44 9.69
CA ARG A 406 -23.07 22.44 10.18
C ARG A 406 -22.42 21.08 10.44
N GLU A 407 -21.49 20.65 9.59
CA GLU A 407 -20.72 19.43 9.82
C GLU A 407 -19.81 19.57 11.04
N ARG A 408 -19.18 20.74 11.22
CA ARG A 408 -18.37 21.04 12.41
C ARG A 408 -19.20 21.01 13.70
N GLU A 409 -20.37 21.64 13.69
CA GLU A 409 -21.30 21.59 14.82
C GLU A 409 -21.74 20.14 15.11
N GLN A 410 -22.02 19.35 14.07
CA GLN A 410 -22.34 17.93 14.22
C GLN A 410 -21.18 17.14 14.86
N VAL A 411 -19.94 17.35 14.43
CA VAL A 411 -18.74 16.73 15.02
C VAL A 411 -18.66 17.02 16.51
N ASP A 412 -18.73 18.31 16.87
CA ASP A 412 -18.56 18.77 18.25
C ASP A 412 -19.66 18.24 19.17
N LEU A 413 -20.92 18.29 18.73
CA LEU A 413 -22.05 17.77 19.48
C LEU A 413 -22.03 16.25 19.58
N TYR A 414 -21.78 15.54 18.47
CA TYR A 414 -21.86 14.09 18.40
C TYR A 414 -20.74 13.40 19.19
N LEU A 415 -19.51 13.94 19.11
CA LEU A 415 -18.36 13.41 19.85
C LEU A 415 -18.25 13.96 21.27
N HIS A 416 -19.11 14.91 21.61
CA HIS A 416 -19.06 15.67 22.85
C HIS A 416 -17.64 16.24 23.07
N ARG A 417 -17.13 16.97 22.07
CA ARG A 417 -15.77 17.52 22.09
C ARG A 417 -15.69 18.62 23.15
N ALA A 418 -14.67 18.56 24.01
CA ALA A 418 -14.42 19.62 24.98
C ALA A 418 -13.85 20.88 24.27
N GLU A 419 -14.04 22.06 24.86
CA GLU A 419 -13.63 23.34 24.27
C GLU A 419 -12.15 23.35 23.87
N ASP A 420 -11.27 22.84 24.75
CA ASP A 420 -9.82 22.79 24.55
C ASP A 420 -9.30 21.45 23.97
N GLU A 421 -10.19 20.51 23.60
CA GLU A 421 -9.79 19.22 23.01
C GLU A 421 -9.45 19.39 21.53
N PRO A 422 -8.23 19.04 21.07
CA PRO A 422 -7.89 19.05 19.65
C PRO A 422 -8.85 18.17 18.85
N VAL A 423 -9.33 18.66 17.70
CA VAL A 423 -10.31 17.91 16.90
C VAL A 423 -9.79 16.54 16.44
N SER A 424 -8.50 16.41 16.16
CA SER A 424 -7.89 15.13 15.80
C SER A 424 -7.95 14.11 16.95
N GLU A 425 -7.82 14.57 18.20
CA GLU A 425 -7.99 13.73 19.38
C GLU A 425 -9.47 13.34 19.58
N ALA A 426 -10.40 14.28 19.42
CA ALA A 426 -11.83 13.98 19.51
C ALA A 426 -12.27 12.94 18.47
N LEU A 427 -11.81 13.09 17.22
CA LEU A 427 -12.06 12.13 16.13
C LEU A 427 -11.43 10.77 16.42
N GLY A 428 -10.17 10.75 16.89
CA GLY A 428 -9.46 9.53 17.29
C GLY A 428 -10.16 8.80 18.43
N ARG A 429 -10.59 9.53 19.46
CA ARG A 429 -11.42 9.03 20.56
C ARG A 429 -12.75 8.47 20.06
N GLY A 430 -13.38 9.12 19.10
CA GLY A 430 -14.63 8.66 18.46
C GLY A 430 -14.52 7.27 17.83
N ILE A 431 -13.48 7.02 17.03
CA ILE A 431 -13.27 5.69 16.44
C ILE A 431 -12.86 4.66 17.50
N ALA A 432 -12.09 5.06 18.51
CA ALA A 432 -11.71 4.18 19.61
C ALA A 432 -12.92 3.76 20.44
N ALA A 433 -13.88 4.65 20.68
CA ALA A 433 -15.12 4.36 21.41
C ALA A 433 -16.10 3.47 20.62
N SER A 434 -15.95 3.37 19.30
CA SER A 434 -16.88 2.64 18.44
C SER A 434 -16.95 1.13 18.73
N VAL A 435 -18.00 0.49 18.23
CA VAL A 435 -18.21 -0.97 18.34
C VAL A 435 -17.32 -1.77 17.38
N SER A 436 -16.64 -1.14 16.41
CA SER A 436 -15.72 -1.81 15.50
C SER A 436 -14.64 -2.57 16.27
N ASN A 437 -14.39 -3.81 15.87
CA ASN A 437 -13.35 -4.66 16.44
C ASN A 437 -12.01 -3.94 16.33
N THR A 438 -11.64 -3.46 15.15
CA THR A 438 -10.37 -2.75 14.98
C THR A 438 -10.61 -1.26 14.74
N CYS A 439 -9.76 -0.39 15.30
CA CYS A 439 -9.64 0.99 14.85
C CYS A 439 -8.19 1.30 14.47
N ILE A 440 -7.98 2.09 13.43
CA ILE A 440 -6.67 2.47 12.94
C ILE A 440 -6.58 3.99 12.90
N HIS A 441 -5.56 4.52 13.56
CA HIS A 441 -5.26 5.96 13.58
C HIS A 441 -4.21 6.26 12.51
N THR A 442 -4.38 7.33 11.72
CA THR A 442 -3.27 7.82 10.89
C THR A 442 -2.22 8.46 11.79
N MET A 443 -0.95 8.35 11.42
CA MET A 443 0.11 8.99 12.19
C MET A 443 -0.03 10.53 12.18
N GLN A 444 -0.55 11.11 11.09
CA GLN A 444 -0.83 12.54 10.99
C GLN A 444 -1.87 13.01 12.02
N ASP A 445 -2.95 12.25 12.22
CA ASP A 445 -3.99 12.58 13.19
C ASP A 445 -3.47 12.49 14.64
N LEU A 446 -2.64 11.48 14.94
CA LEU A 446 -1.99 11.35 16.26
C LEU A 446 -1.04 12.50 16.58
N LEU A 447 -0.45 13.12 15.54
CA LEU A 447 0.42 14.28 15.65
C LEU A 447 -0.35 15.61 15.56
N GLY A 448 -1.66 15.59 15.30
CA GLY A 448 -2.48 16.79 15.16
C GLY A 448 -2.10 17.69 13.98
N LEU A 449 -1.56 17.11 12.92
CA LEU A 449 -1.08 17.82 11.73
C LEU A 449 -2.23 18.20 10.80
N GLY A 450 -2.03 19.25 9.99
CA GLY A 450 -2.96 19.68 8.94
C GLY A 450 -2.64 19.05 7.58
N ASP A 451 -3.26 19.56 6.52
CA ASP A 451 -3.15 18.99 5.17
C ASP A 451 -1.78 19.18 4.50
N GLU A 452 -0.87 19.95 5.09
CA GLU A 452 0.56 19.90 4.73
C GLU A 452 1.15 18.48 4.88
N SER A 453 0.50 17.63 5.68
CA SER A 453 0.87 16.24 5.92
C SER A 453 -0.03 15.20 5.20
N ARG A 454 -0.95 15.65 4.34
CA ARG A 454 -1.82 14.75 3.58
C ARG A 454 -0.99 13.81 2.71
N MET A 455 -1.31 12.51 2.77
CA MET A 455 -0.52 11.50 2.06
C MET A 455 -0.85 11.46 0.57
N ASN A 456 -2.12 11.46 0.21
CA ASN A 456 -2.56 11.47 -1.18
C ASN A 456 -3.79 12.36 -1.38
N THR A 457 -3.82 13.06 -2.51
CA THR A 457 -5.03 13.69 -3.05
C THR A 457 -5.43 12.93 -4.31
N PRO A 458 -6.48 12.10 -4.26
CA PRO A 458 -6.92 11.31 -5.41
C PRO A 458 -7.11 12.16 -6.68
N ALA A 459 -6.87 11.54 -7.84
CA ALA A 459 -6.98 12.17 -9.16
C ALA A 459 -6.07 13.40 -9.41
N THR A 460 -4.97 13.54 -8.66
CA THR A 460 -3.95 14.59 -8.89
C THR A 460 -2.60 14.00 -9.30
N LEU A 461 -1.79 14.80 -10.00
CA LEU A 461 -0.43 14.44 -10.39
C LEU A 461 0.59 15.28 -9.61
N GLY A 462 1.58 14.60 -9.03
CA GLY A 462 2.66 15.24 -8.26
C GLY A 462 2.26 15.62 -6.83
N GLY A 463 3.26 15.68 -5.93
CA GLY A 463 3.08 16.10 -4.54
C GLY A 463 2.50 15.06 -3.57
N ASN A 464 2.01 13.93 -4.09
CA ASN A 464 1.49 12.80 -3.32
C ASN A 464 2.60 11.87 -2.83
N TRP A 465 2.29 11.07 -1.81
CA TRP A 465 3.16 10.04 -1.21
C TRP A 465 4.43 10.60 -0.57
N CYS A 466 4.53 11.93 -0.48
CA CYS A 466 5.73 12.61 -0.04
C CYS A 466 5.82 12.79 1.47
N TRP A 467 4.72 12.78 2.22
CA TRP A 467 4.79 13.18 3.64
C TRP A 467 5.71 12.26 4.47
N ARG A 468 6.52 12.87 5.33
CA ARG A 468 7.40 12.21 6.29
C ARG A 468 7.29 12.82 7.67
N MET A 469 7.28 11.96 8.67
CA MET A 469 7.34 12.34 10.07
C MET A 469 8.75 12.83 10.42
N GLN A 470 8.84 13.95 11.13
CA GLN A 470 10.12 14.43 11.66
C GLN A 470 10.63 13.55 12.80
N ARG A 471 11.96 13.45 12.90
CA ARG A 471 12.60 12.81 14.05
C ARG A 471 12.22 13.56 15.33
N GLY A 472 11.72 12.84 16.33
CA GLY A 472 11.29 13.43 17.61
C GLY A 472 9.85 13.98 17.61
N ALA A 473 9.09 13.82 16.52
CA ALA A 473 7.68 14.25 16.49
C ALA A 473 6.78 13.47 17.46
N ILE A 474 7.12 12.21 17.76
CA ILE A 474 6.43 11.42 18.78
C ILE A 474 6.80 11.97 20.16
N THR A 475 5.90 12.75 20.74
CA THR A 475 6.06 13.33 22.07
C THR A 475 5.50 12.41 23.15
N ARG A 476 5.82 12.69 24.41
CA ARG A 476 5.20 12.03 25.56
C ARG A 476 3.67 12.21 25.58
N HIS A 477 3.18 13.38 25.16
CA HIS A 477 1.74 13.64 25.04
C HIS A 477 1.09 12.67 24.05
N THR A 478 1.69 12.50 22.86
CA THR A 478 1.19 11.54 21.84
C THR A 478 1.15 10.11 22.37
N GLU A 479 2.20 9.67 23.08
CA GLU A 479 2.23 8.33 23.68
C GLU A 479 1.18 8.16 24.79
N ASP A 480 1.09 9.14 25.69
CA ASP A 480 0.17 9.10 26.83
C ASP A 480 -1.29 9.15 26.36
N TYR A 481 -1.61 10.00 25.36
CA TYR A 481 -2.92 10.07 24.73
C TYR A 481 -3.31 8.72 24.10
N LEU A 482 -2.47 8.19 23.18
CA LEU A 482 -2.78 6.96 22.46
C LEU A 482 -2.95 5.78 23.41
N ARG A 483 -2.05 5.63 24.40
CA ARG A 483 -2.17 4.59 25.43
C ARG A 483 -3.47 4.75 26.22
N THR A 484 -3.80 5.96 26.63
CA THR A 484 -5.00 6.24 27.44
C THR A 484 -6.28 5.86 26.70
N ILE A 485 -6.43 6.24 25.44
CA ILE A 485 -7.64 5.85 24.67
C ILE A 485 -7.68 4.34 24.41
N THR A 486 -6.54 3.70 24.16
CA THR A 486 -6.47 2.25 23.96
C THR A 486 -6.88 1.48 25.23
N GLU A 487 -6.47 1.94 26.41
CA GLU A 487 -6.88 1.36 27.69
C GLU A 487 -8.35 1.65 28.04
N THR A 488 -8.76 2.90 27.91
CA THR A 488 -10.13 3.36 28.25
C THR A 488 -11.19 2.60 27.45
N TYR A 489 -10.92 2.35 26.17
CA TYR A 489 -11.86 1.67 25.29
C TYR A 489 -11.59 0.17 25.13
N PHE A 490 -10.76 -0.41 26.00
CA PHE A 490 -10.46 -1.85 26.04
C PHE A 490 -10.01 -2.40 24.67
N ARG A 491 -9.07 -1.68 24.04
CA ARG A 491 -8.41 -2.06 22.78
C ARG A 491 -7.00 -2.61 22.98
N VAL A 492 -6.58 -2.76 24.22
CA VAL A 492 -5.33 -3.44 24.57
C VAL A 492 -5.40 -4.88 24.01
N PRO A 493 -4.41 -5.31 23.21
CA PRO A 493 -4.37 -6.67 22.69
C PRO A 493 -4.52 -7.67 23.84
N LYS A 494 -5.37 -8.68 23.66
CA LYS A 494 -5.40 -9.79 24.60
C LYS A 494 -4.09 -10.55 24.38
N GLY A 495 -3.18 -10.50 25.34
CA GLY A 495 -1.95 -11.30 25.27
C GLY A 495 -2.30 -12.76 24.99
N ASP A 496 -1.56 -13.41 24.11
CA ASP A 496 -1.73 -14.84 23.81
C ASP A 496 -1.58 -15.60 25.13
N LYS A 497 -2.69 -16.11 25.67
CA LYS A 497 -2.71 -16.93 26.88
C LYS A 497 -2.47 -18.38 26.57
#